data_AF-A0A9P4I1A1-F1
#
_entry.id   AF-A0A9P4I1A1-F1
#
_cell.length_a   1.000
_cell.length_b   1.000
_cell.length_c   1.000
_cell.angle_alpha   90.00
_cell.angle_beta   90.00
_cell.angle_gamma   90.00
#
_symmetry.space_group_name_H-M   'P 1'
#
loop_
_entity.id
_entity.type
_entity.pdbx_description
1 polymer ?
#
loop_
_entity_poly.entity_id
_entity_poly.type
_entity_poly.pdbx_seq_one_letter_code
_entity_poly.pdbx_strand_id
1 'polypeptide(L)'
;MMRHVIGSINVLIRKNLGYGAVTDWNFSDEERRDCFCNHQFNVKACSIQGIFKTADVLAHDPESLACPASMPIDVQIEEMVRFPIDEEELRRYKESLGTTKPKKPYVFIFGHGLWNDLDVQATLNWLDKVVAETTTFFPRLMLTPNASGKKKPVEWRETQGNEALMNFEESIRVEAARRGVEHLGTWNMSIQSNKFDGVHLDLKGNMVKAMMVLNWLNMLDVSQY
;
A
#
# COMPACT_ATOMS: atom_id res chain seq x y z
N MET A 1 1.78 3.63 4.99
CA MET A 1 1.96 2.18 4.76
C MET A 1 1.74 1.82 3.29
N MET A 2 0.54 2.00 2.74
CA MET A 2 0.23 1.56 1.37
C MET A 2 1.09 2.21 0.28
N ARG A 3 1.45 3.50 0.43
CA ARG A 3 2.47 4.18 -0.40
C ARG A 3 3.77 3.37 -0.55
N HIS A 4 4.23 2.72 0.52
CA HIS A 4 5.45 1.93 0.47
C HIS A 4 5.24 0.55 -0.14
N VAL A 5 4.04 -0.01 -0.01
CA VAL A 5 3.66 -1.26 -0.68
C VAL A 5 3.61 -1.03 -2.19
N ILE A 6 2.90 -0.01 -2.67
CA ILE A 6 2.85 0.31 -4.11
C ILE A 6 4.23 0.69 -4.67
N GLY A 7 5.01 1.49 -3.93
CA GLY A 7 6.39 1.78 -4.31
C GLY A 7 7.24 0.51 -4.43
N SER A 8 7.09 -0.42 -3.50
CA SER A 8 7.83 -1.70 -3.54
C SER A 8 7.32 -2.67 -4.62
N ILE A 9 6.03 -2.65 -4.95
CA ILE A 9 5.51 -3.34 -6.13
C ILE A 9 6.18 -2.78 -7.39
N ASN A 10 6.31 -1.45 -7.50
CA ASN A 10 7.02 -0.82 -8.62
C ASN A 10 8.51 -1.21 -8.67
N VAL A 11 9.19 -1.30 -7.53
CA VAL A 11 10.56 -1.87 -7.45
C VAL A 11 10.64 -3.27 -8.04
N LEU A 12 9.68 -4.15 -7.73
CA LEU A 12 9.66 -5.52 -8.20
C LEU A 12 9.35 -5.61 -9.70
N ILE A 13 8.30 -4.94 -10.18
CA ILE A 13 7.90 -5.00 -11.59
C ILE A 13 8.89 -4.26 -12.50
N ARG A 14 9.63 -3.27 -11.99
CA ARG A 14 10.70 -2.58 -12.74
C ARG A 14 12.08 -3.24 -12.57
N LYS A 15 12.20 -4.24 -11.69
CA LYS A 15 13.47 -4.88 -11.29
C LYS A 15 14.57 -3.87 -10.90
N ASN A 16 14.18 -2.77 -10.26
CA ASN A 16 15.07 -1.64 -9.97
C ASN A 16 15.08 -1.35 -8.46
N LEU A 17 16.08 -1.90 -7.76
CA LEU A 17 16.26 -1.66 -6.32
C LEU A 17 16.68 -0.22 -5.99
N GLY A 18 17.29 0.48 -6.95
CA GLY A 18 17.83 1.82 -6.75
C GLY A 18 16.76 2.89 -6.72
N TYR A 19 15.88 2.89 -7.73
CA TYR A 19 14.90 3.95 -7.98
C TYR A 19 13.50 3.44 -8.33
N GLY A 20 13.27 2.14 -8.24
CA GLY A 20 12.04 1.53 -8.76
C GLY A 20 10.75 2.08 -8.16
N ALA A 21 10.77 2.64 -6.95
CA ALA A 21 9.59 3.22 -6.30
C ALA A 21 9.33 4.70 -6.62
N VAL A 22 10.23 5.37 -7.33
CA VAL A 22 10.21 6.82 -7.56
C VAL A 22 10.32 7.18 -9.03
N THR A 23 9.89 8.40 -9.36
CA THR A 23 9.93 8.98 -10.71
C THR A 23 11.32 9.56 -11.00
N ASP A 24 12.34 8.72 -11.06
CA ASP A 24 13.74 9.17 -11.16
C ASP A 24 14.09 9.85 -12.49
N TRP A 25 13.24 9.72 -13.50
CA TRP A 25 13.31 10.54 -14.73
C TRP A 25 13.13 12.04 -14.48
N ASN A 26 12.56 12.44 -13.33
CA ASN A 26 12.41 13.84 -12.92
C ASN A 26 13.51 14.34 -11.97
N PHE A 27 14.48 13.49 -11.58
CA PHE A 27 15.47 13.85 -10.58
C PHE A 27 16.61 14.69 -11.14
N SER A 28 16.99 15.71 -10.37
CA SER A 28 18.31 16.33 -10.42
C SER A 28 19.42 15.36 -10.01
N ASP A 29 20.68 15.70 -10.30
CA ASP A 29 21.83 14.88 -9.90
C ASP A 29 21.94 14.72 -8.38
N GLU A 30 21.50 15.71 -7.61
CA GLU A 30 21.44 15.66 -6.16
C GLU A 30 20.37 14.67 -5.68
N GLU A 31 19.14 14.78 -6.20
CA GLU A 31 18.06 13.86 -5.87
C GLU A 31 18.38 12.41 -6.26
N ARG A 32 19.09 12.18 -7.38
CA ARG A 32 19.58 10.84 -7.74
C ARG A 32 20.48 10.26 -6.65
N ARG A 33 21.42 11.04 -6.11
CA ARG A 33 22.28 10.55 -5.01
C ARG A 33 21.49 10.34 -3.72
N ASP A 34 20.63 11.29 -3.40
CA ASP A 34 19.95 11.33 -2.11
C ASP A 34 18.82 10.32 -2.00
N CYS A 35 18.17 9.96 -3.10
CA CYS A 35 17.01 9.07 -3.13
C CYS A 35 17.34 7.61 -3.47
N PHE A 36 18.60 7.23 -3.62
CA PHE A 36 18.99 5.88 -4.02
C PHE A 36 18.70 4.81 -2.94
N CYS A 37 18.26 3.63 -3.37
CA CYS A 37 18.02 2.46 -2.52
C CYS A 37 17.07 2.74 -1.35
N ASN A 38 17.49 2.60 -0.09
CA ASN A 38 16.62 2.79 1.07
C ASN A 38 16.04 4.20 1.16
N HIS A 39 16.73 5.20 0.60
CA HIS A 39 16.31 6.59 0.74
C HIS A 39 15.07 6.93 -0.08
N GLN A 40 14.74 6.16 -1.11
CA GLN A 40 13.46 6.29 -1.83
C GLN A 40 12.25 6.13 -0.90
N PHE A 41 12.40 5.45 0.24
CA PHE A 41 11.37 5.30 1.28
C PHE A 41 11.61 6.16 2.53
N ASN A 42 12.87 6.48 2.83
CA ASN A 42 13.26 7.05 4.12
C ASN A 42 13.50 8.56 4.11
N VAL A 43 13.58 9.17 2.92
CA VAL A 43 13.77 10.61 2.76
C VAL A 43 12.45 11.23 2.29
N LYS A 44 11.99 12.25 3.02
CA LYS A 44 10.69 12.89 2.77
C LYS A 44 10.58 13.47 1.36
N ALA A 45 11.63 14.12 0.86
CA ALA A 45 11.67 14.69 -0.47
C ALA A 45 11.48 13.62 -1.56
N CYS A 46 12.18 12.48 -1.42
CA CYS A 46 12.06 11.34 -2.34
C CYS A 46 10.67 10.71 -2.31
N SER A 47 10.05 10.67 -1.13
CA SER A 47 8.69 10.16 -0.94
C SER A 47 7.64 10.93 -1.77
N ILE A 48 7.80 12.24 -1.94
CA ILE A 48 6.87 13.07 -2.73
C ILE A 48 6.91 12.67 -4.22
N GLN A 49 8.06 12.18 -4.68
CA GLN A 49 8.30 11.71 -6.04
C GLN A 49 8.00 10.21 -6.21
N GLY A 50 7.17 9.64 -5.32
CA GLY A 50 6.79 8.23 -5.38
C GLY A 50 5.92 7.93 -6.59
N ILE A 51 6.05 6.71 -7.13
CA ILE A 51 5.16 6.23 -8.19
C ILE A 51 3.83 5.77 -7.56
N PHE A 52 2.76 6.48 -7.89
CA PHE A 52 1.41 6.19 -7.41
C PHE A 52 0.54 5.45 -8.43
N LYS A 53 0.92 5.45 -9.72
CA LYS A 53 0.23 4.72 -10.77
C LYS A 53 1.21 4.23 -11.84
N THR A 54 1.03 3.00 -12.32
CA THR A 54 1.89 2.42 -13.39
C THR A 54 1.75 3.17 -14.71
N ALA A 55 0.63 3.87 -14.93
CA ALA A 55 0.43 4.73 -16.11
C ALA A 55 1.52 5.82 -16.25
N ASP A 56 2.06 6.36 -15.15
CA ASP A 56 3.12 7.37 -15.21
C ASP A 56 4.45 6.76 -15.69
N VAL A 57 4.73 5.51 -15.29
CA VAL A 57 5.90 4.75 -15.76
C VAL A 57 5.76 4.47 -17.25
N LEU A 58 4.59 4.01 -17.71
CA LEU A 58 4.35 3.75 -19.13
C LEU A 58 4.55 5.00 -20.01
N ALA A 59 4.22 6.18 -19.49
CA ALA A 59 4.35 7.44 -20.22
C ALA A 59 5.80 7.94 -20.34
N HIS A 60 6.67 7.65 -19.36
CA HIS A 60 8.00 8.27 -19.26
C HIS A 60 9.16 7.27 -19.32
N ASP A 61 8.95 6.04 -18.86
CA ASP A 61 9.98 4.99 -18.74
C ASP A 61 9.39 3.58 -19.00
N PRO A 62 8.75 3.35 -20.17
CA PRO A 62 8.04 2.10 -20.46
C PRO A 62 8.98 0.88 -20.54
N GLU A 63 10.24 1.10 -20.92
CA GLU A 63 11.25 0.03 -21.05
C GLU A 63 11.70 -0.52 -19.69
N SER A 64 11.47 0.21 -18.59
CA SER A 64 11.80 -0.27 -17.25
C SER A 64 10.87 -1.37 -16.75
N LEU A 65 9.67 -1.54 -17.32
CA LEU A 65 8.73 -2.57 -16.89
C LEU A 65 9.18 -3.95 -17.37
N ALA A 66 9.20 -4.91 -16.44
CA ALA A 66 9.57 -6.30 -16.73
C ALA A 66 8.51 -7.05 -17.55
N CYS A 67 7.25 -6.62 -17.51
CA CYS A 67 6.18 -7.21 -18.31
C CYS A 67 6.17 -6.61 -19.72
N PRO A 68 5.95 -7.44 -20.76
CA PRO A 68 5.88 -6.94 -22.12
C PRO A 68 4.65 -6.03 -22.31
N ALA A 69 4.73 -5.10 -23.26
CA ALA A 69 3.63 -4.18 -23.57
C ALA A 69 2.30 -4.88 -23.94
N SER A 70 2.37 -6.12 -24.43
CA SER A 70 1.20 -6.97 -24.72
C SER A 70 0.47 -7.47 -23.47
N MET A 71 1.09 -7.38 -22.29
CA MET A 71 0.51 -7.74 -20.99
C MET A 71 0.61 -6.52 -20.05
N PRO A 72 -0.24 -5.49 -20.25
CA PRO A 72 -0.18 -4.29 -19.45
C PRO A 72 -0.48 -4.58 -17.98
N ILE A 73 0.31 -3.96 -17.11
CA ILE A 73 0.07 -3.91 -15.67
C ILE A 73 -0.60 -2.58 -15.35
N ASP A 74 -1.68 -2.63 -14.57
CA ASP A 74 -2.36 -1.46 -14.05
C ASP A 74 -2.41 -1.55 -12.52
N VAL A 75 -1.55 -0.77 -11.86
CA VAL A 75 -1.51 -0.64 -10.41
C VAL A 75 -1.60 0.84 -10.09
N GLN A 76 -2.52 1.20 -9.21
CA GLN A 76 -2.73 2.56 -8.73
C GLN A 76 -3.12 2.57 -7.25
N ILE A 77 -2.96 3.72 -6.59
CA ILE A 77 -3.38 3.95 -5.21
C ILE A 77 -4.28 5.18 -5.12
N GLU A 78 -5.35 5.04 -4.32
CA GLU A 78 -6.14 6.17 -3.84
C GLU A 78 -5.86 6.38 -2.35
N GLU A 79 -5.59 7.62 -1.96
CA GLU A 79 -5.23 7.97 -0.59
C GLU A 79 -6.45 8.52 0.15
N MET A 80 -7.18 7.64 0.83
CA MET A 80 -8.26 7.99 1.77
C MET A 80 -7.77 7.70 3.18
N VAL A 81 -6.98 8.61 3.75
CA VAL A 81 -6.13 8.27 4.91
C VAL A 81 -6.85 8.26 6.26
N ARG A 82 -8.04 8.89 6.37
CA ARG A 82 -8.75 9.08 7.63
C ARG A 82 -10.23 8.74 7.52
N PHE A 83 -10.87 8.62 8.69
CA PHE A 83 -12.32 8.62 8.81
C PHE A 83 -12.75 9.84 9.64
N PRO A 84 -13.81 10.56 9.24
CA PRO A 84 -14.60 10.38 8.02
C PRO A 84 -13.78 10.62 6.74
N ILE A 85 -14.14 9.90 5.66
CA ILE A 85 -13.52 10.08 4.33
C ILE A 85 -13.99 11.42 3.76
N ASP A 86 -13.06 12.18 3.20
CA ASP A 86 -13.36 13.43 2.50
C ASP A 86 -14.21 13.16 1.24
N GLU A 87 -15.19 14.01 0.96
CA GLU A 87 -16.13 13.78 -0.15
C GLU A 87 -15.42 13.80 -1.51
N GLU A 88 -14.39 14.64 -1.69
CA GLU A 88 -13.61 14.67 -2.93
C GLU A 88 -12.74 13.43 -3.09
N GLU A 89 -12.16 12.90 -1.99
CA GLU A 89 -11.42 11.63 -2.02
C GLU A 89 -12.33 10.47 -2.43
N LEU A 90 -13.53 10.40 -1.85
CA LEU A 90 -14.52 9.38 -2.19
C LEU A 90 -15.02 9.52 -3.63
N ARG A 91 -15.22 10.76 -4.10
CA ARG A 91 -15.62 11.04 -5.50
C ARG A 91 -14.54 10.54 -6.47
N ARG A 92 -13.27 10.88 -6.25
CA ARG A 92 -12.14 10.40 -7.08
C ARG A 92 -12.04 8.88 -7.09
N TYR A 93 -12.23 8.24 -5.93
CA TYR A 93 -12.25 6.78 -5.84
C TYR A 93 -13.36 6.17 -6.71
N LYS A 94 -14.59 6.70 -6.67
CA LYS A 94 -15.68 6.21 -7.52
C LYS A 94 -15.38 6.37 -9.01
N GLU A 95 -14.77 7.48 -9.39
CA GLU A 95 -14.37 7.75 -10.78
C GLU A 95 -13.31 6.76 -11.28
N SER A 96 -12.41 6.30 -10.41
CA SER A 96 -11.34 5.37 -10.79
C SER A 96 -11.79 3.92 -10.99
N LEU A 97 -12.96 3.53 -10.46
CA LEU A 97 -13.54 2.20 -10.69
C LEU A 97 -14.03 2.01 -12.14
N GLY A 98 -14.31 3.11 -12.84
CA GLY A 98 -14.94 3.10 -14.15
C GLY A 98 -16.41 2.68 -14.12
N THR A 99 -17.13 2.93 -15.20
CA THR A 99 -18.57 2.65 -15.31
C THR A 99 -18.89 1.34 -16.05
N THR A 100 -17.88 0.65 -16.56
CA THR A 100 -18.00 -0.55 -17.39
C THR A 100 -17.25 -1.72 -16.77
N LYS A 101 -17.76 -2.96 -16.91
CA LYS A 101 -17.07 -4.16 -16.43
C LYS A 101 -15.67 -4.26 -17.08
N PRO A 102 -14.58 -4.34 -16.29
CA PRO A 102 -13.24 -4.44 -16.85
C PRO A 102 -13.01 -5.80 -17.53
N LYS A 103 -12.06 -5.87 -18.47
CA LYS A 103 -11.69 -7.12 -19.18
C LYS A 103 -11.01 -8.15 -18.26
N LYS A 104 -10.43 -7.68 -17.15
CA LYS A 104 -9.82 -8.49 -16.09
C LYS A 104 -10.40 -8.02 -14.76
N PRO A 105 -10.52 -8.89 -13.76
CA PRO A 105 -11.06 -8.48 -12.46
C PRO A 105 -10.19 -7.40 -11.82
N TYR A 106 -10.84 -6.42 -11.18
CA TYR A 106 -10.14 -5.56 -10.24
C TYR A 106 -9.76 -6.36 -9.01
N VAL A 107 -8.64 -5.97 -8.39
CA VAL A 107 -8.25 -6.46 -7.08
C VAL A 107 -8.06 -5.26 -6.16
N PHE A 108 -8.73 -5.29 -5.01
CA PHE A 108 -8.67 -4.21 -4.04
C PHE A 108 -7.76 -4.58 -2.88
N ILE A 109 -6.75 -3.73 -2.63
CA ILE A 109 -5.82 -3.91 -1.52
C ILE A 109 -5.92 -2.67 -0.64
N PHE A 110 -6.57 -2.84 0.51
CA PHE A 110 -6.83 -1.80 1.48
C PHE A 110 -5.70 -1.73 2.51
N GLY A 111 -5.50 -0.54 3.08
CA GLY A 111 -4.63 -0.39 4.24
C GLY A 111 -4.92 0.88 4.99
N HIS A 112 -5.30 0.73 6.26
CA HIS A 112 -5.79 1.82 7.11
C HIS A 112 -5.46 1.52 8.59
N GLY A 113 -5.46 2.54 9.45
CA GLY A 113 -5.31 2.38 10.91
C GLY A 113 -4.59 3.53 11.60
N LEU A 114 -3.29 3.74 11.30
CA LEU A 114 -2.44 4.69 12.04
C LEU A 114 -2.94 6.14 12.06
N TRP A 115 -3.57 6.59 10.98
CA TRP A 115 -4.08 7.96 10.87
C TRP A 115 -5.35 8.22 11.68
N ASN A 116 -6.04 7.16 12.10
CA ASN A 116 -7.13 7.21 13.08
C ASN A 116 -6.70 6.57 14.41
N ASP A 117 -5.40 6.61 14.72
CA ASP A 117 -4.85 6.14 16.00
C ASP A 117 -5.21 4.69 16.36
N LEU A 118 -5.29 3.82 15.35
CA LEU A 118 -5.70 2.42 15.51
C LEU A 118 -7.12 2.24 16.09
N ASP A 119 -7.99 3.24 15.91
CA ASP A 119 -9.42 3.08 16.18
C ASP A 119 -10.02 2.05 15.20
N VAL A 120 -10.42 0.91 15.77
CA VAL A 120 -11.04 -0.20 15.05
C VAL A 120 -12.36 0.26 14.43
N GLN A 121 -13.24 0.92 15.17
CA GLN A 121 -14.55 1.32 14.66
C GLN A 121 -14.42 2.35 13.53
N ALA A 122 -13.52 3.32 13.68
CA ALA A 122 -13.25 4.29 12.62
C ALA A 122 -12.70 3.61 11.36
N THR A 123 -11.82 2.61 11.51
CA THR A 123 -11.30 1.81 10.39
C THR A 123 -12.40 0.97 9.73
N LEU A 124 -13.30 0.38 10.50
CA LEU A 124 -14.42 -0.39 9.96
C LEU A 124 -15.43 0.49 9.23
N ASN A 125 -15.76 1.65 9.79
CA ASN A 125 -16.64 2.62 9.11
C ASN A 125 -16.01 3.13 7.81
N TRP A 126 -14.69 3.33 7.79
CA TRP A 126 -13.94 3.63 6.57
C TRP A 126 -14.03 2.48 5.57
N LEU A 127 -13.76 1.25 6.01
CA LEU A 127 -13.77 0.07 5.16
C LEU A 127 -15.16 -0.16 4.56
N ASP A 128 -16.21 -0.04 5.37
CA ASP A 128 -17.62 -0.18 4.96
C ASP A 128 -17.98 0.82 3.87
N LYS A 129 -17.53 2.09 3.99
CA LYS A 129 -17.73 3.09 2.94
C LYS A 129 -17.02 2.73 1.64
N VAL A 130 -15.75 2.31 1.70
CA VAL A 130 -14.95 2.01 0.50
C VAL A 130 -15.46 0.74 -0.19
N VAL A 131 -15.74 -0.33 0.56
CA VAL A 131 -16.19 -1.60 -0.04
C VAL A 131 -17.60 -1.51 -0.62
N ALA A 132 -18.45 -0.62 -0.10
CA ALA A 132 -19.80 -0.37 -0.63
C ALA A 132 -19.78 0.17 -2.07
N GLU A 133 -18.70 0.84 -2.48
CA GLU A 133 -18.54 1.34 -3.86
C GLU A 133 -18.00 0.29 -4.82
N THR A 134 -17.59 -0.88 -4.32
CA THR A 134 -17.01 -1.95 -5.15
C THR A 134 -17.92 -3.16 -5.23
N THR A 135 -17.81 -3.92 -6.32
CA THR A 135 -18.54 -5.18 -6.46
C THR A 135 -17.95 -6.27 -5.58
N THR A 136 -18.83 -7.02 -4.89
CA THR A 136 -18.49 -8.04 -3.89
C THR A 136 -17.74 -9.24 -4.44
N PHE A 137 -17.82 -9.48 -5.75
CA PHE A 137 -17.09 -10.57 -6.38
C PHE A 137 -15.62 -10.23 -6.63
N PHE A 138 -15.20 -8.97 -6.59
CA PHE A 138 -13.77 -8.67 -6.78
C PHE A 138 -12.95 -9.08 -5.56
N PRO A 139 -11.76 -9.69 -5.74
CA PRO A 139 -10.86 -10.01 -4.64
C PRO A 139 -10.49 -8.78 -3.81
N ARG A 140 -10.51 -8.94 -2.49
CA ARG A 140 -10.29 -7.86 -1.52
C ARG A 140 -9.33 -8.33 -0.42
N LEU A 141 -8.29 -7.55 -0.18
CA LEU A 141 -7.29 -7.81 0.86
C LEU A 141 -7.12 -6.58 1.75
N MET A 142 -7.10 -6.76 3.06
CA MET A 142 -6.81 -5.72 4.05
C MET A 142 -5.43 -5.94 4.64
N LEU A 143 -4.54 -4.95 4.48
CA LEU A 143 -3.23 -4.92 5.14
C LEU A 143 -3.35 -4.09 6.42
N THR A 144 -2.86 -4.63 7.52
CA THR A 144 -2.75 -3.89 8.79
C THR A 144 -1.35 -3.32 8.99
N PRO A 145 -1.21 -2.23 9.77
CA PRO A 145 0.09 -1.57 9.99
C PRO A 145 1.18 -2.51 10.53
N ASN A 146 2.43 -2.19 10.22
CA ASN A 146 3.57 -2.91 10.79
C ASN A 146 3.77 -2.57 12.27
N ALA A 147 4.61 -3.39 12.93
CA ALA A 147 5.10 -3.16 14.27
C ALA A 147 5.70 -1.75 14.46
N SER A 148 5.63 -1.27 15.69
CA SER A 148 6.30 -0.06 16.15
C SER A 148 7.78 -0.32 16.41
N GLY A 149 8.65 0.58 15.95
CA GLY A 149 10.09 0.52 16.17
C GLY A 149 10.57 1.38 17.33
N LYS A 150 11.80 1.13 17.78
CA LYS A 150 12.44 1.84 18.92
C LYS A 150 12.47 3.36 18.82
N LYS A 151 12.43 3.91 17.60
CA LYS A 151 12.47 5.35 17.33
C LYS A 151 11.09 6.03 17.34
N LYS A 152 10.01 5.28 17.55
CA LYS A 152 8.67 5.86 17.57
C LYS A 152 8.59 6.93 18.68
N PRO A 153 8.08 8.14 18.39
CA PRO A 153 7.98 9.20 19.38
C PRO A 153 7.15 8.75 20.59
N VAL A 154 7.52 9.22 21.78
CA VAL A 154 6.98 8.72 23.07
C VAL A 154 5.47 8.94 23.15
N GLU A 155 5.00 10.09 22.66
CA GLU A 155 3.60 10.49 22.61
C GLU A 155 2.70 9.51 21.82
N TRP A 156 3.26 8.72 20.91
CA TRP A 156 2.53 7.73 20.12
C TRP A 156 2.73 6.28 20.59
N ARG A 157 3.53 6.03 21.63
CA ARG A 157 3.82 4.66 22.07
C ARG A 157 2.67 4.02 22.82
N GLU A 158 1.88 4.82 23.53
CA GLU A 158 0.72 4.32 24.26
C GLU A 158 -0.39 3.91 23.29
N THR A 159 -0.78 4.80 22.38
CA THR A 159 -1.90 4.56 21.47
C THR A 159 -1.54 3.74 20.24
N GLN A 160 -0.26 3.76 19.83
CA GLN A 160 0.21 3.07 18.62
C GLN A 160 1.49 2.25 18.84
N GLY A 161 1.68 1.75 20.07
CA GLY A 161 2.73 0.80 20.42
C GLY A 161 2.46 -0.61 19.87
N ASN A 162 3.38 -1.53 20.14
CA ASN A 162 3.28 -2.90 19.62
C ASN A 162 2.08 -3.69 20.17
N GLU A 163 1.68 -3.44 21.42
CA GLU A 163 0.48 -4.04 22.00
C GLU A 163 -0.79 -3.57 21.27
N ALA A 164 -0.96 -2.25 21.13
CA ALA A 164 -2.08 -1.66 20.40
C ALA A 164 -2.13 -2.15 18.94
N LEU A 165 -0.98 -2.23 18.26
CA LEU A 165 -0.88 -2.74 16.89
C LEU A 165 -1.26 -4.22 16.78
N MET A 166 -0.83 -5.06 17.73
CA MET A 166 -1.19 -6.48 17.76
C MET A 166 -2.70 -6.67 17.94
N ASN A 167 -3.30 -5.96 18.90
CA ASN A 167 -4.74 -6.01 19.17
C ASN A 167 -5.56 -5.49 18.00
N PHE A 168 -5.12 -4.40 17.38
CA PHE A 168 -5.73 -3.85 16.16
C PHE A 168 -5.69 -4.85 15.01
N GLU A 169 -4.53 -5.49 14.78
CA GLU A 169 -4.36 -6.48 13.71
C GLU A 169 -5.33 -7.67 13.88
N GLU A 170 -5.41 -8.25 15.07
CA GLU A 170 -6.35 -9.34 15.36
C GLU A 170 -7.82 -8.94 15.21
N SER A 171 -8.18 -7.73 15.65
CA SER A 171 -9.54 -7.21 15.53
C SER A 171 -9.94 -7.03 14.07
N ILE A 172 -9.08 -6.40 13.27
CA ILE A 172 -9.32 -6.17 11.85
C ILE A 172 -9.38 -7.49 11.08
N ARG A 173 -8.56 -8.49 11.43
CA ARG A 173 -8.61 -9.82 10.81
C ARG A 173 -10.02 -10.43 10.88
N VAL A 174 -10.64 -10.41 12.06
CA VAL A 174 -11.98 -10.98 12.27
C VAL A 174 -13.05 -10.15 11.55
N GLU A 175 -12.99 -8.83 11.67
CA GLU A 175 -14.04 -7.94 11.16
C GLU A 175 -13.98 -7.74 9.63
N ALA A 176 -12.79 -7.77 9.04
CA ALA A 176 -12.61 -7.76 7.58
C ALA A 176 -13.16 -9.04 6.95
N ALA A 177 -12.90 -10.20 7.57
CA ALA A 177 -13.40 -11.49 7.07
C ALA A 177 -14.94 -11.52 6.98
N ARG A 178 -15.64 -10.92 7.95
CA ARG A 178 -17.12 -10.78 7.93
C ARG A 178 -17.63 -9.95 6.74
N ARG A 179 -16.78 -9.13 6.13
CA ARG A 179 -17.07 -8.29 4.96
C ARG A 179 -16.59 -8.91 3.64
N GLY A 180 -16.17 -10.18 3.68
CA GLY A 180 -15.57 -10.84 2.52
C GLY A 180 -14.23 -10.22 2.10
N VAL A 181 -13.50 -9.64 3.06
CA VAL A 181 -12.17 -9.07 2.84
C VAL A 181 -11.16 -9.95 3.54
N GLU A 182 -10.24 -10.54 2.77
CA GLU A 182 -9.12 -11.30 3.31
C GLU A 182 -8.17 -10.37 4.08
N HIS A 183 -7.36 -10.93 4.98
CA HIS A 183 -6.48 -10.12 5.82
C HIS A 183 -5.02 -10.58 5.70
N LEU A 184 -4.13 -9.60 5.54
CA LEU A 184 -2.68 -9.78 5.54
C LEU A 184 -2.06 -8.97 6.68
N GLY A 185 -1.84 -9.63 7.80
CA GLY A 185 -1.15 -9.06 8.96
C GLY A 185 0.32 -8.73 8.66
N THR A 186 0.77 -7.55 9.07
CA THR A 186 2.18 -7.13 8.90
C THR A 186 2.89 -6.80 10.21
N TRP A 187 2.20 -6.87 11.36
CA TRP A 187 2.83 -6.66 12.66
C TRP A 187 3.92 -7.71 12.93
N ASN A 188 3.57 -9.00 12.88
CA ASN A 188 4.48 -10.07 13.28
C ASN A 188 5.77 -10.11 12.43
N MET A 189 5.63 -10.06 11.10
CA MET A 189 6.76 -10.07 10.16
C MET A 189 7.74 -8.91 10.41
N SER A 190 7.27 -7.81 10.99
CA SER A 190 8.02 -6.57 11.10
C SER A 190 8.54 -6.27 12.51
N ILE A 191 8.32 -7.14 13.50
CA ILE A 191 8.69 -6.82 14.89
C ILE A 191 10.19 -6.57 15.07
N GLN A 192 11.04 -7.30 14.32
CA GLN A 192 12.50 -7.15 14.35
C GLN A 192 13.07 -6.36 13.16
N SER A 193 12.23 -5.82 12.28
CA SER A 193 12.72 -5.11 11.10
C SER A 193 13.16 -3.69 11.44
N ASN A 194 14.06 -3.15 10.62
CA ASN A 194 14.53 -1.78 10.76
C ASN A 194 13.45 -0.78 10.32
N LYS A 195 13.30 0.30 11.08
CA LYS A 195 12.39 1.42 10.81
C LYS A 195 13.12 2.72 11.10
N PHE A 196 13.24 3.59 10.10
CA PHE A 196 14.12 4.75 10.20
C PHE A 196 13.61 5.81 11.19
N ASP A 197 12.29 5.94 11.30
CA ASP A 197 11.56 6.85 12.21
C ASP A 197 10.73 6.10 13.27
N GLY A 198 10.83 4.78 13.32
CA GLY A 198 10.04 3.93 14.22
C GLY A 198 8.65 3.57 13.72
N VAL A 199 8.24 4.05 12.54
CA VAL A 199 6.94 3.74 11.91
C VAL A 199 7.13 3.10 10.55
N HIS A 200 7.99 3.65 9.71
CA HIS A 200 8.15 3.25 8.32
C HIS A 200 9.32 2.29 8.14
N LEU A 201 9.05 1.15 7.48
CA LEU A 201 10.05 0.15 7.12
C LEU A 201 11.03 0.67 6.06
N ASP A 202 12.22 0.09 6.03
CA ASP A 202 13.18 0.25 4.93
C ASP A 202 12.77 -0.51 3.66
N LEU A 203 13.57 -0.42 2.58
CA LEU A 203 13.30 -1.09 1.31
C LEU A 203 13.09 -2.59 1.51
N LYS A 204 13.95 -3.25 2.30
CA LYS A 204 13.84 -4.69 2.56
C LYS A 204 12.50 -5.06 3.19
N GLY A 205 12.08 -4.35 4.22
CA GLY A 205 10.81 -4.60 4.89
C GLY A 205 9.59 -4.35 3.99
N ASN A 206 9.61 -3.29 3.18
CA ASN A 206 8.50 -3.02 2.27
C ASN A 206 8.48 -3.97 1.06
N MET A 207 9.64 -4.44 0.59
CA MET A 207 9.72 -5.49 -0.44
C MET A 207 9.09 -6.80 0.05
N VAL A 208 9.31 -7.20 1.30
CA VAL A 208 8.67 -8.40 1.88
C VAL A 208 7.15 -8.23 1.85
N LYS A 209 6.61 -7.07 2.24
CA LYS A 209 5.17 -6.79 2.14
C LYS A 209 4.65 -6.89 0.71
N ALA A 210 5.36 -6.30 -0.25
CA ALA A 210 4.99 -6.38 -1.66
C ALA A 210 5.02 -7.83 -2.18
N MET A 211 6.04 -8.62 -1.82
CA MET A 211 6.10 -10.04 -2.20
C MET A 211 4.95 -10.85 -1.57
N MET A 212 4.58 -10.57 -0.32
CA MET A 212 3.41 -11.22 0.32
C MET A 212 2.12 -10.91 -0.45
N VAL A 213 1.92 -9.67 -0.88
CA VAL A 213 0.79 -9.27 -1.74
C VAL A 213 0.85 -9.98 -3.10
N LEU A 214 2.00 -10.01 -3.78
CA LEU A 214 2.14 -10.70 -5.07
C LEU A 214 1.90 -12.21 -4.94
N ASN A 215 2.35 -12.83 -3.84
CA ASN A 215 2.07 -14.23 -3.56
C ASN A 215 0.57 -14.48 -3.38
N TRP A 216 -0.13 -13.59 -2.67
CA TRP A 216 -1.58 -13.66 -2.55
C TRP A 216 -2.27 -13.50 -3.91
N LEU A 217 -1.86 -12.52 -4.73
CA LEU A 217 -2.38 -12.35 -6.09
C LEU A 217 -2.20 -13.61 -6.95
N ASN A 218 -1.07 -14.30 -6.81
CA ASN A 218 -0.79 -15.54 -7.54
C ASN A 218 -1.66 -16.74 -7.10
N MET A 219 -2.31 -16.66 -5.93
CA MET A 219 -3.25 -17.68 -5.46
C MET A 219 -4.70 -17.43 -5.91
N LEU A 220 -5.01 -16.26 -6.49
CA LEU A 220 -6.36 -15.93 -6.93
C LEU A 220 -6.73 -16.70 -8.20
N ASP A 221 -7.86 -17.39 -8.17
CA ASP A 221 -8.45 -18.00 -9.36
C ASP A 221 -9.25 -16.95 -10.13
N VAL A 222 -8.58 -16.28 -11.07
CA VAL A 222 -9.18 -15.21 -11.87
C VAL A 222 -10.31 -15.67 -12.79
N SER A 223 -10.50 -16.97 -13.00
CA SER A 223 -11.58 -17.51 -13.82
C SER A 223 -12.97 -17.42 -13.16
N GLN A 224 -13.00 -17.13 -11.86
CA GLN A 224 -14.23 -17.08 -11.05
C GLN A 224 -14.91 -15.70 -11.04
N TYR A 225 -14.40 -14.71 -11.79
CA TYR A 225 -14.81 -13.28 -11.69
C TYR A 225 -15.24 -12.63 -13.03
#